data_AF-A0A0J1C5P6-F1
#
_entry.id   AF-A0A0J1C5P6-F1
#
_cell.length_a   1.000
_cell.length_b   1.000
_cell.length_c   1.000
_cell.angle_alpha   90.00
_cell.angle_beta   90.00
_cell.angle_gamma   90.00
#
_symmetry.space_group_name_H-M   'P 1'
#
loop_
_entity.id
_entity.type
_entity.pdbx_description
1 polymer ?
#
loop_
_entity_poly.entity_id
_entity_poly.type
_entity_poly.pdbx_seq_one_letter_code
_entity_poly.pdbx_strand_id
1 'polypeptide(L)'
;MGHMQDNNLSIQSIKNKKIQFFIEELVAFGMQTLILFVVIVLISNFFQNSTELIKFSESKFVSIREFFLTLLGTIFAIGILTTIQRLVDDRSNFLSKIIDNTLLEFPRIIYLFGSTLVAVTASIGIYLLIEPDGVNNPTFFIGHSLLFAVSFFVYGIAIKYLLIKKVFKEAILF
;
A
#
# COMPACT_ATOMS: atom_id res chain seq x y z
N MET A 1 -20.00 40.73 7.08
CA MET A 1 -19.47 40.01 5.89
C MET A 1 -18.03 39.50 6.05
N GLY A 2 -17.25 39.88 7.08
CA GLY A 2 -15.87 39.38 7.28
C GLY A 2 -15.74 37.93 7.80
N HIS A 3 -16.70 37.41 8.56
CA HIS A 3 -16.60 36.04 9.13
C HIS A 3 -16.83 34.89 8.15
N MET A 4 -17.39 35.14 6.95
CA MET A 4 -17.63 34.08 5.95
C MET A 4 -16.42 33.87 5.02
N GLN A 5 -15.56 34.87 4.86
CA GLN A 5 -14.43 34.83 3.92
C GLN A 5 -13.23 34.06 4.51
N ASP A 6 -12.97 34.19 5.81
CA ASP A 6 -11.95 33.41 6.54
C ASP A 6 -12.30 31.92 6.66
N ASN A 7 -13.59 31.60 6.84
CA ASN A 7 -14.04 30.21 6.86
C ASN A 7 -13.91 29.51 5.49
N ASN A 8 -14.09 30.23 4.39
CA ASN A 8 -13.91 29.65 3.06
C ASN A 8 -12.43 29.40 2.72
N LEU A 9 -11.52 30.29 3.12
CA LEU A 9 -10.08 30.11 2.97
C LEU A 9 -9.54 28.93 3.79
N SER A 10 -10.00 28.77 5.04
CA SER A 10 -9.59 27.66 5.89
C SER A 10 -10.10 26.30 5.36
N ILE A 11 -11.37 26.22 4.93
CA ILE A 11 -11.95 25.00 4.35
C ILE A 11 -11.24 24.60 3.05
N GLN A 12 -10.94 25.57 2.18
CA GLN A 12 -10.28 25.31 0.90
C GLN A 12 -8.82 24.83 1.11
N SER A 13 -8.11 25.39 2.09
CA SER A 13 -6.76 24.93 2.44
C SER A 13 -6.73 23.50 3.00
N ILE A 14 -7.72 23.12 3.83
CA ILE A 14 -7.85 21.76 4.38
C ILE A 14 -8.19 20.76 3.27
N LYS A 15 -9.09 21.13 2.36
CA LYS A 15 -9.48 20.29 1.22
C LYS A 15 -8.29 20.03 0.30
N ASN A 16 -7.48 21.05 0.00
CA ASN A 16 -6.28 20.93 -0.81
C ASN A 16 -5.26 19.97 -0.18
N LYS A 17 -5.05 20.03 1.14
CA LYS A 17 -4.15 19.09 1.85
C LYS A 17 -4.63 17.64 1.80
N LYS A 18 -5.94 17.39 1.91
CA LYS A 18 -6.49 16.03 1.82
C LYS A 18 -6.38 15.45 0.41
N ILE A 19 -6.65 16.25 -0.61
CA ILE A 19 -6.51 15.85 -2.01
C ILE A 19 -5.04 15.57 -2.33
N GLN A 20 -4.14 16.46 -1.91
CA GLN A 20 -2.70 16.27 -2.07
C GLN A 20 -2.24 14.95 -1.44
N PHE A 21 -2.62 14.69 -0.17
CA PHE A 21 -2.31 13.43 0.50
C PHE A 21 -2.81 12.21 -0.29
N PHE A 22 -4.07 12.24 -0.76
CA PHE A 22 -4.61 11.13 -1.55
C PHE A 22 -3.83 10.91 -2.86
N ILE A 23 -3.47 11.98 -3.57
CA ILE A 23 -2.70 11.91 -4.82
C ILE A 23 -1.30 11.35 -4.55
N GLU A 24 -0.63 11.81 -3.49
CA GLU A 24 0.70 11.31 -3.11
C GLU A 24 0.68 9.80 -2.86
N GLU A 25 -0.33 9.32 -2.12
CA GLU A 25 -0.51 7.89 -1.87
C GLU A 25 -0.82 7.11 -3.15
N LEU A 26 -1.67 7.66 -4.03
CA LEU A 26 -2.04 7.02 -5.29
C LEU A 26 -0.82 6.88 -6.21
N VAL A 27 -0.01 7.93 -6.31
CA VAL A 27 1.22 7.93 -7.10
C VAL A 27 2.23 6.95 -6.50
N ALA A 28 2.40 6.93 -5.18
CA ALA A 28 3.31 5.99 -4.52
C ALA A 28 2.94 4.53 -4.81
N PHE A 29 1.67 4.16 -4.59
CA PHE A 29 1.18 2.81 -4.85
C PHE A 29 1.22 2.45 -6.35
N GLY A 30 0.82 3.38 -7.21
CA GLY A 30 0.83 3.20 -8.66
C GLY A 30 2.23 3.00 -9.23
N MET A 31 3.20 3.82 -8.82
CA MET A 31 4.59 3.68 -9.25
C MET A 31 5.20 2.36 -8.79
N GLN A 32 4.91 1.94 -7.56
CA GLN A 32 5.40 0.67 -7.04
C GLN A 32 4.84 -0.52 -7.83
N THR A 33 3.55 -0.47 -8.16
CA THR A 33 2.88 -1.46 -9.03
C THR A 33 3.49 -1.47 -10.43
N LEU A 34 3.73 -0.31 -11.01
CA LEU A 34 4.32 -0.18 -12.34
C LEU A 34 5.74 -0.76 -12.39
N ILE A 35 6.58 -0.46 -11.39
CA ILE A 35 7.95 -0.99 -11.31
C ILE A 35 7.91 -2.53 -11.25
N LEU A 36 7.09 -3.10 -10.38
CA LEU A 36 6.96 -4.55 -10.26
C LEU A 36 6.41 -5.20 -11.53
N PHE A 37 5.44 -4.56 -12.17
CA PHE A 37 4.92 -5.01 -13.46
C PHE A 37 6.02 -5.05 -14.53
N VAL A 38 6.81 -3.98 -14.66
CA VAL A 38 7.94 -3.93 -15.61
C VAL A 38 8.96 -5.02 -15.30
N VAL A 39 9.27 -5.27 -14.02
CA VAL A 39 10.16 -6.37 -13.62
C VAL A 39 9.64 -7.73 -14.11
N ILE A 40 8.33 -8.00 -13.97
CA ILE A 40 7.72 -9.25 -14.44
C ILE A 40 7.80 -9.36 -15.98
N VAL A 41 7.51 -8.26 -16.68
CA VAL A 41 7.62 -8.20 -18.15
C VAL A 41 9.05 -8.54 -18.59
N LEU A 42 10.06 -7.99 -17.92
CA LEU A 42 11.46 -8.24 -18.26
C LEU A 42 11.88 -9.69 -17.95
N ILE A 43 11.49 -10.23 -16.79
CA ILE A 43 11.80 -11.62 -16.41
C ILE A 43 11.16 -12.63 -17.37
N SER A 44 9.93 -12.37 -17.82
CA SER A 44 9.20 -13.21 -18.77
C SER A 44 9.61 -13.00 -20.23
N ASN A 45 10.65 -12.21 -20.50
CA ASN A 45 11.07 -11.80 -21.84
C ASN A 45 9.90 -11.25 -22.67
N PHE A 46 9.25 -10.20 -22.17
CA PHE A 46 8.06 -9.59 -22.78
C PHE A 46 6.93 -10.60 -23.01
N PHE A 47 6.65 -11.42 -21.98
CA PHE A 47 5.62 -12.46 -21.99
C PHE A 47 5.85 -13.63 -22.97
N GLN A 48 7.04 -13.74 -23.59
CA GLN A 48 7.35 -14.86 -24.49
C GLN A 48 7.71 -16.15 -23.75
N ASN A 49 8.16 -16.05 -22.50
CA ASN A 49 8.53 -17.21 -21.68
C ASN A 49 7.50 -17.42 -20.56
N SER A 50 6.48 -18.22 -20.85
CA SER A 50 5.40 -18.56 -19.91
C SER A 50 5.91 -19.31 -18.68
N THR A 51 6.94 -20.14 -18.83
CA THR A 51 7.56 -20.88 -17.70
C THR A 51 8.12 -19.94 -16.65
N GLU A 52 8.88 -18.92 -17.06
CA GLU A 52 9.44 -17.93 -16.12
C GLU A 52 8.36 -17.03 -15.53
N LEU A 53 7.32 -16.68 -16.31
CA LEU A 53 6.17 -15.94 -15.81
C LEU A 53 5.43 -16.72 -14.71
N ILE A 54 5.11 -18.00 -14.94
CA ILE A 54 4.41 -18.86 -14.00
C ILE A 54 5.27 -19.06 -12.75
N LYS A 55 6.54 -19.42 -12.92
CA LYS A 55 7.47 -19.63 -11.80
C LYS A 55 7.64 -18.38 -10.94
N PHE A 56 7.78 -17.21 -11.56
CA PHE A 56 7.83 -15.95 -10.83
C PHE A 56 6.51 -15.71 -10.08
N SER A 57 5.39 -15.90 -10.76
CA SER A 57 4.05 -15.70 -10.18
C SER A 57 3.81 -16.63 -8.99
N GLU A 58 4.12 -17.91 -9.10
CA GLU A 58 4.01 -18.89 -8.01
C GLU A 58 4.88 -18.51 -6.80
N SER A 59 6.08 -17.97 -7.04
CA SER A 59 6.94 -17.48 -5.95
C SER A 59 6.39 -16.25 -5.21
N LYS A 60 5.42 -15.55 -5.82
CA LYS A 60 4.80 -14.32 -5.30
C LYS A 60 3.35 -14.49 -4.92
N PHE A 61 2.68 -15.56 -5.36
CA PHE A 61 1.35 -15.93 -4.90
C PHE A 61 1.44 -16.47 -3.49
N VAL A 62 1.34 -15.53 -2.58
CA VAL A 62 1.06 -15.77 -1.18
C VAL A 62 -0.35 -16.35 -1.09
N SER A 63 -0.53 -17.49 -0.41
CA SER A 63 -1.88 -18.05 -0.24
C SER A 63 -2.78 -17.02 0.48
N ILE A 64 -4.10 -17.06 0.27
CA ILE A 64 -5.04 -16.16 0.97
C ILE A 64 -4.81 -16.18 2.50
N ARG A 65 -4.43 -17.36 3.03
CA ARG A 65 -4.08 -17.57 4.44
C ARG A 65 -2.84 -16.79 4.82
N GLU A 66 -1.76 -16.92 4.06
CA GLU A 66 -0.52 -16.19 4.32
C GLU A 66 -0.74 -14.67 4.19
N PHE A 67 -1.58 -14.22 3.26
CA PHE A 67 -1.99 -12.81 3.17
C PHE A 67 -2.65 -12.31 4.45
N PHE A 68 -3.65 -13.04 4.97
CA PHE A 68 -4.30 -12.69 6.24
C PHE A 68 -3.31 -12.71 7.42
N LEU A 69 -2.38 -13.66 7.43
CA LEU A 69 -1.34 -13.74 8.47
C LEU A 69 -0.34 -12.56 8.38
N THR A 70 0.05 -12.13 7.19
CA THR A 70 0.89 -10.94 7.00
C THR A 70 0.18 -9.67 7.47
N LEU A 71 -1.12 -9.54 7.18
CA LEU A 71 -1.93 -8.41 7.63
C LEU A 71 -2.07 -8.40 9.15
N LEU A 72 -2.36 -9.56 9.76
CA LEU A 72 -2.43 -9.71 11.20
C LEU A 72 -1.08 -9.45 11.88
N GLY A 73 0.00 -9.97 11.33
CA GLY A 73 1.37 -9.74 11.80
C GLY A 73 1.77 -8.27 11.74
N THR A 74 1.33 -7.55 10.70
CA THR A 74 1.50 -6.10 10.57
C THR A 74 0.77 -5.36 11.68
N ILE A 75 -0.51 -5.67 11.92
CA ILE A 75 -1.29 -5.06 13.02
C ILE A 75 -0.64 -5.37 14.37
N PHE A 76 -0.19 -6.60 14.57
CA PHE A 76 0.47 -7.03 15.80
C PHE A 76 1.79 -6.29 16.02
N ALA A 77 2.62 -6.13 14.99
CA ALA A 77 3.87 -5.38 15.06
C ALA A 77 3.64 -3.89 15.37
N ILE A 78 2.62 -3.27 14.75
CA ILE A 78 2.17 -1.91 15.08
C ILE A 78 1.76 -1.85 16.56
N GLY A 79 0.99 -2.83 17.04
CA GLY A 79 0.57 -2.94 18.45
C GLY A 79 1.75 -3.02 19.43
N ILE A 80 2.76 -3.83 19.11
CA ILE A 80 3.99 -3.92 19.91
C ILE A 80 4.72 -2.59 19.94
N LEU A 81 5.00 -1.99 18.78
CA LEU A 81 5.74 -0.73 18.69
C LEU A 81 5.02 0.41 19.43
N THR A 82 3.70 0.49 19.27
CA THR A 82 2.89 1.49 19.98
C THR A 82 2.82 1.25 21.49
N THR A 83 2.91 -0.01 21.95
CA THR A 83 3.00 -0.34 23.38
C THR A 83 4.37 0.01 23.93
N ILE A 84 5.45 -0.34 23.22
CA ILE A 84 6.82 0.04 23.61
C ILE A 84 6.94 1.56 23.73
N GLN A 85 6.40 2.31 22.78
CA GLN A 85 6.39 3.77 22.82
C GLN A 85 5.76 4.31 24.10
N ARG A 86 4.64 3.73 24.55
CA ARG A 86 3.96 4.13 25.81
C ARG A 86 4.74 3.75 27.06
N LEU A 87 5.51 2.66 27.04
CA LEU A 87 6.29 2.21 28.19
C LEU A 87 7.61 2.97 28.35
N VAL A 88 8.14 3.54 27.27
CA VAL A 88 9.44 4.23 27.26
C VAL A 88 9.36 5.66 27.81
N ASP A 89 8.17 6.25 27.87
CA ASP A 89 7.79 7.48 28.59
C ASP A 89 8.89 8.55 28.60
N ASP A 90 8.95 9.38 27.55
CA ASP A 90 9.77 10.60 27.34
C ASP A 90 11.29 10.56 27.63
N ARG A 91 11.82 9.45 28.13
CA ARG A 91 13.21 9.34 28.62
C ARG A 91 14.25 9.32 27.51
N SER A 92 13.83 9.05 26.27
CA SER A 92 14.70 9.28 25.10
C SER A 92 13.89 9.71 23.88
N ASN A 93 13.94 11.01 23.56
CA ASN A 93 13.43 11.58 22.30
C ASN A 93 13.91 10.81 21.06
N PHE A 94 15.08 10.18 21.15
CA PHE A 94 15.64 9.36 20.07
C PHE A 94 14.83 8.08 19.81
N LEU A 95 14.47 7.30 20.84
CA LEU A 95 13.77 6.02 20.65
C LEU A 95 12.33 6.24 20.19
N SER A 96 11.62 7.25 20.71
CA SER A 96 10.28 7.60 20.20
C SER A 96 10.33 7.97 18.73
N LYS A 97 11.29 8.79 18.31
CA LYS A 97 11.45 9.19 16.92
C LYS A 97 11.75 8.01 15.99
N ILE A 98 12.53 7.02 16.44
CA ILE A 98 12.76 5.77 15.69
C ILE A 98 11.44 5.01 15.52
N ILE A 99 10.66 4.88 16.61
CA ILE A 99 9.39 4.17 16.58
C ILE A 99 8.41 4.87 15.64
N ASP A 100 8.30 6.21 15.71
CA ASP A 100 7.43 6.99 14.83
C ASP A 100 7.80 6.84 13.36
N ASN A 101 9.10 6.95 13.04
CA ASN A 101 9.58 6.73 11.67
C ASN A 101 9.25 5.32 11.19
N THR A 102 9.44 4.31 12.04
CA THR A 102 9.15 2.91 11.70
C THR A 102 7.66 2.70 11.48
N LEU A 103 6.82 3.25 12.35
CA LEU A 103 5.36 3.21 12.20
C LEU A 103 4.93 3.82 10.85
N LEU A 104 5.52 4.95 10.47
CA LEU A 104 5.20 5.62 9.19
C LEU A 104 5.63 4.83 7.93
N GLU A 105 6.50 3.82 8.06
CA GLU A 105 6.90 2.94 6.96
C GLU A 105 5.91 1.76 6.74
N PHE A 106 5.09 1.38 7.73
CA PHE A 106 4.13 0.27 7.58
C PHE A 106 3.16 0.40 6.40
N PRO A 107 2.57 1.57 6.11
CA PRO A 107 1.76 1.76 4.90
C PRO A 107 2.52 1.41 3.61
N ARG A 108 3.82 1.69 3.54
CA ARG A 108 4.64 1.35 2.37
C ARG A 108 4.89 -0.15 2.25
N ILE A 109 5.02 -0.84 3.38
CA ILE A 109 5.11 -2.31 3.40
C ILE A 109 3.80 -2.92 2.88
N ILE A 110 2.65 -2.41 3.33
CA ILE A 110 1.33 -2.82 2.83
C ILE A 110 1.24 -2.60 1.32
N TYR A 111 1.67 -1.42 0.83
CA TYR A 111 1.71 -1.14 -0.60
C TYR A 111 2.64 -2.06 -1.36
N LEU A 112 3.79 -2.46 -0.81
CA LEU A 112 4.69 -3.43 -1.44
C LEU A 112 4.01 -4.78 -1.65
N PHE A 113 3.32 -5.30 -0.64
CA PHE A 113 2.56 -6.55 -0.77
C PHE A 113 1.42 -6.41 -1.79
N GLY A 114 0.63 -5.34 -1.69
CA GLY A 114 -0.49 -5.10 -2.59
C GLY A 114 -0.06 -4.96 -4.04
N SER A 115 0.93 -4.10 -4.30
CA SER A 115 1.47 -3.86 -5.63
C SER A 115 2.08 -5.11 -6.26
N THR A 116 2.67 -6.01 -5.46
CA THR A 116 3.16 -7.32 -5.94
C THR A 116 2.01 -8.18 -6.44
N LEU A 117 0.92 -8.32 -5.66
CA LEU A 117 -0.25 -9.10 -6.07
C LEU A 117 -0.92 -8.51 -7.31
N VAL A 118 -1.08 -7.18 -7.34
CA VAL A 118 -1.66 -6.47 -8.50
C VAL A 118 -0.81 -6.69 -9.74
N ALA A 119 0.51 -6.49 -9.66
CA ALA A 119 1.41 -6.65 -10.79
C ALA A 119 1.39 -8.08 -11.33
N VAL A 120 1.49 -9.10 -10.45
CA VAL A 120 1.46 -10.51 -10.84
C VAL A 120 0.14 -10.90 -11.49
N THR A 121 -0.99 -10.58 -10.85
CA THR A 121 -2.31 -10.92 -11.41
C THR A 121 -2.60 -10.18 -12.71
N ALA A 122 -2.21 -8.92 -12.83
CA ALA A 122 -2.32 -8.16 -14.07
C ALA A 122 -1.44 -8.75 -15.18
N SER A 123 -0.20 -9.12 -14.87
CA SER A 123 0.72 -9.74 -15.84
C SER A 123 0.19 -11.08 -16.38
N ILE A 124 -0.39 -11.93 -15.52
CA ILE A 124 -1.04 -13.17 -15.96
C ILE A 124 -2.25 -12.86 -16.84
N GLY A 125 -3.10 -11.92 -16.42
CA GLY A 125 -4.27 -11.52 -17.20
C GLY A 125 -3.90 -10.99 -18.58
N ILE A 126 -2.84 -10.18 -18.68
CA ILE A 126 -2.32 -9.66 -19.95
C ILE A 126 -1.70 -10.78 -20.79
N TYR A 127 -0.94 -11.68 -20.18
CA TYR A 127 -0.40 -12.85 -20.89
C TYR A 127 -1.51 -13.68 -21.54
N LEU A 128 -2.56 -14.01 -20.78
CA LEU A 128 -3.72 -14.76 -21.28
C LEU A 128 -4.55 -14.01 -22.33
N LEU A 129 -4.46 -12.67 -22.40
CA LEU A 129 -5.03 -11.91 -23.52
C LEU A 129 -4.20 -12.04 -24.79
N ILE A 130 -2.87 -12.12 -24.66
CA ILE A 130 -1.94 -12.24 -25.77
C ILE A 130 -1.92 -13.67 -26.31
N GLU A 131 -1.92 -14.66 -25.41
CA GLU A 131 -1.86 -16.09 -25.73
C GLU A 131 -2.98 -16.85 -25.00
N PRO A 132 -4.21 -16.84 -25.56
CA PRO A 132 -5.35 -17.51 -24.94
C PRO A 132 -5.16 -19.03 -24.93
N ASP A 133 -5.33 -19.65 -23.76
CA ASP A 133 -5.23 -21.10 -23.57
C ASP A 133 -6.59 -21.84 -23.70
N GLY A 134 -7.68 -21.09 -23.86
CA GLY A 134 -9.05 -21.61 -23.96
C GLY A 134 -9.65 -22.16 -22.65
N VAL A 135 -8.88 -22.15 -21.56
CA VAL A 135 -9.30 -22.69 -20.25
C VAL A 135 -9.48 -21.56 -19.24
N ASN A 136 -8.51 -20.64 -19.18
CA ASN A 136 -8.47 -19.57 -18.21
C ASN A 136 -9.05 -18.29 -18.78
N ASN A 137 -9.85 -17.57 -17.96
CA ASN A 137 -10.46 -16.31 -18.38
C ASN A 137 -9.53 -15.13 -18.03
N PRO A 138 -8.94 -14.41 -19.00
CA PRO A 138 -8.07 -13.26 -18.73
C PRO A 138 -8.77 -12.15 -17.94
N THR A 139 -10.06 -11.94 -18.19
CA THR A 139 -10.87 -10.91 -17.50
C THR A 139 -11.00 -11.20 -16.01
N PHE A 140 -10.99 -12.49 -15.61
CA PHE A 140 -10.98 -12.87 -14.21
C PHE A 140 -9.73 -12.33 -13.50
N PHE A 141 -8.55 -12.53 -14.09
CA PHE A 141 -7.28 -12.09 -13.52
C PHE A 141 -7.16 -10.57 -13.48
N ILE A 142 -7.58 -9.88 -14.54
CA ILE A 142 -7.58 -8.40 -14.59
C ILE A 142 -8.57 -7.83 -13.56
N GLY A 143 -9.75 -8.42 -13.42
CA GLY A 143 -10.74 -8.02 -12.42
C GLY A 143 -10.20 -8.19 -10.99
N HIS A 144 -9.50 -9.29 -10.71
CA HIS A 144 -8.87 -9.52 -9.41
C HIS A 144 -7.71 -8.55 -9.14
N SER A 145 -6.91 -8.21 -10.15
CA SER A 145 -5.84 -7.21 -9.97
C SER A 145 -6.41 -5.85 -9.57
N LEU A 146 -7.53 -5.45 -10.19
CA LEU A 146 -8.22 -4.20 -9.83
C LEU A 146 -8.79 -4.25 -8.41
N LEU A 147 -9.38 -5.39 -8.02
CA LEU A 147 -9.89 -5.60 -6.66
C LEU A 147 -8.78 -5.52 -5.62
N PHE A 148 -7.63 -6.14 -5.88
CA PHE A 148 -6.45 -6.02 -5.01
C PHE A 148 -5.93 -4.58 -4.97
N ALA A 149 -5.86 -3.90 -6.11
CA ALA A 149 -5.41 -2.51 -6.16
C ALA A 149 -6.26 -1.61 -5.27
N VAL A 150 -7.58 -1.69 -5.39
CA VAL A 150 -8.50 -0.91 -4.55
C VAL A 150 -8.37 -1.30 -3.07
N SER A 151 -8.34 -2.60 -2.77
CA SER A 151 -8.31 -3.10 -1.38
C SER A 151 -7.05 -2.65 -0.64
N PHE A 152 -5.87 -2.85 -1.24
CA PHE A 152 -4.60 -2.49 -0.61
C PHE A 152 -4.37 -0.98 -0.57
N PHE A 153 -4.84 -0.26 -1.58
CA PHE A 153 -4.75 1.19 -1.58
C PHE A 153 -5.59 1.81 -0.45
N VAL A 154 -6.86 1.39 -0.33
CA VAL A 154 -7.75 1.85 0.75
C VAL A 154 -7.18 1.46 2.12
N TYR A 155 -6.69 0.22 2.26
CA TYR A 155 -6.12 -0.26 3.51
C TYR A 155 -4.85 0.52 3.91
N GLY A 156 -3.92 0.73 2.99
CA GLY A 156 -2.69 1.48 3.26
C GLY A 156 -2.96 2.95 3.60
N ILE A 157 -3.89 3.61 2.90
CA ILE A 157 -4.35 4.96 3.25
C ILE A 157 -4.94 5.00 4.66
N ALA A 158 -5.82 4.04 5.01
CA ALA A 158 -6.46 4.00 6.31
C ALA A 158 -5.44 3.87 7.43
N ILE A 159 -4.48 2.95 7.30
CA ILE A 159 -3.40 2.75 8.27
C ILE A 159 -2.52 4.01 8.36
N LYS A 160 -2.10 4.59 7.24
CA LYS A 160 -1.27 5.80 7.24
C LYS A 160 -1.98 6.97 7.92
N TYR A 161 -3.27 7.16 7.64
CA TYR A 161 -4.08 8.20 8.26
C TYR A 161 -4.20 8.01 9.77
N LEU A 162 -4.41 6.78 10.25
CA LEU A 162 -4.47 6.45 11.67
C LEU A 162 -3.14 6.72 12.38
N LEU A 163 -2.02 6.36 11.76
CA LEU A 163 -0.69 6.54 12.33
C LEU A 163 -0.27 8.01 12.36
N ILE A 164 -0.48 8.76 11.27
CA ILE A 164 -0.24 10.21 11.23
C ILE A 164 -1.08 10.91 12.31
N LYS A 165 -2.37 10.56 12.46
CA LYS A 165 -3.21 11.14 13.50
C LYS A 165 -2.67 10.87 14.91
N LYS A 166 -2.08 9.70 15.16
CA LYS A 166 -1.46 9.37 16.45
C LYS A 166 -0.19 10.21 16.68
N VAL A 167 0.75 10.17 15.73
CA VAL A 167 2.04 10.88 15.81
C VAL A 167 1.84 12.40 15.97
N PHE A 168 0.93 12.99 15.20
CA PHE A 168 0.65 14.43 15.29
C PHE A 168 -0.16 14.84 16.52
N LYS A 169 -1.00 13.95 17.08
CA LYS A 169 -1.74 14.25 18.30
C LYS A 169 -0.82 14.29 19.53
N GLU A 170 0.26 13.52 19.52
CA GLU A 170 1.30 13.57 20.57
C GLU A 170 2.22 14.80 20.39
N ALA A 171 2.45 15.28 19.17
CA ALA A 171 3.29 16.46 18.90
C ALA A 171 2.63 17.84 19.21
N ILE A 172 1.30 17.91 19.35
CA ILE A 172 0.56 19.16 19.64
C ILE A 172 0.27 19.33 21.15
N LEU A 173 0.59 18.32 21.96
CA LEU A 173 0.39 18.32 23.41
C LEU A 173 1.66 18.68 24.21
N PHE A 174 2.70 19.19 23.55
CA PHE A 174 3.90 19.78 24.15
C PHE A 174 4.00 21.27 23.83
#